data_AF-A0A6G5AEX4-F1
#
_entry.id   AF-A0A6G5AEX4-F1
#
_cell.length_a   1.000
_cell.length_b   1.000
_cell.length_c   1.000
_cell.angle_alpha   90.00
_cell.angle_beta   90.00
_cell.angle_gamma   90.00
#
_symmetry.space_group_name_H-M   'P 1'
#
loop_
_entity.id
_entity.type
_entity.pdbx_description
1 polymer ?
#
loop_
_entity_poly.entity_id
_entity_poly.type
_entity_poly.pdbx_seq_one_letter_code
_entity_poly.pdbx_strand_id
1 'polypeptide(L)'
;KRAHVDAEALQEAIRLSEQSHEAEEKKNVIATLEDLLTAVGDLSLTDFWTKVVTQRQVLFLNFSDQGAPVVHRAVTVASDLSLAVYVGEMRLQNLGSSVLPMTISDLRVLHKVLCDVEDVTKDSTNNELQLEILLKRVVALLEQLSSSALLHEWQVQVVKFVTQQLQVLLTKASTYPADFLVFCSLVYTISPHAYRFIRSTAKLKLPHPQTIRRICASYRASPSREQQEDSFLSYARRLA
;
A
#
# COMPACT_ATOMS: atom_id res chain seq x y z
N LYS A 1 -32.03 -43.31 34.92
CA LYS A 1 -30.69 -43.28 35.56
C LYS A 1 -29.60 -42.86 34.58
N ARG A 2 -29.35 -43.58 33.46
CA ARG A 2 -28.37 -43.15 32.43
C ARG A 2 -28.59 -41.71 31.91
N ALA A 3 -29.82 -41.38 31.49
CA ALA A 3 -30.15 -40.03 31.01
C ALA A 3 -29.95 -38.88 32.02
N HIS A 4 -29.94 -39.18 33.34
CA HIS A 4 -29.67 -38.17 34.37
C HIS A 4 -28.16 -37.97 34.55
N VAL A 5 -27.41 -39.07 34.55
CA VAL A 5 -25.94 -39.06 34.58
C VAL A 5 -25.37 -38.39 33.32
N ASP A 6 -25.98 -38.64 32.16
CA ASP A 6 -25.60 -38.01 30.89
C ASP A 6 -25.94 -36.51 30.87
N ALA A 7 -27.04 -36.10 31.51
CA ALA A 7 -27.41 -34.69 31.64
C ALA A 7 -26.49 -33.93 32.61
N GLU A 8 -26.13 -34.53 33.74
CA GLU A 8 -25.16 -33.96 34.69
C GLU A 8 -23.76 -33.84 34.07
N ALA A 9 -23.31 -34.87 33.34
CA ALA A 9 -22.03 -34.83 32.63
C ALA A 9 -22.01 -33.76 31.52
N LEU A 10 -23.11 -33.59 30.78
CA LEU A 10 -23.23 -32.55 29.78
C LEU A 10 -23.21 -31.15 30.41
N GLN A 11 -23.90 -30.96 31.53
CA GLN A 11 -23.96 -29.68 32.23
C GLN A 11 -22.60 -29.29 32.83
N GLU A 12 -21.84 -30.27 33.34
CA GLU A 12 -20.46 -30.06 33.78
C GLU A 12 -19.52 -29.74 32.62
N ALA A 13 -19.65 -30.41 31.48
CA ALA A 13 -18.88 -30.11 30.27
C ALA A 13 -19.15 -28.69 29.74
N ILE A 14 -20.41 -28.24 29.74
CA ILE A 14 -20.79 -26.87 29.37
C ILE A 14 -20.12 -25.87 30.31
N ARG A 15 -20.23 -26.07 31.62
CA ARG A 15 -19.62 -25.18 32.63
C ARG A 15 -18.11 -25.08 32.47
N LEU A 16 -17.43 -26.21 32.24
CA LEU A 16 -15.98 -26.23 32.00
C LEU A 16 -15.62 -25.50 30.70
N SER A 17 -16.42 -25.64 29.66
CA SER A 17 -16.23 -24.92 28.39
C SER A 17 -16.40 -23.41 28.57
N GLU A 18 -17.42 -22.96 29.30
CA GLU A 18 -17.66 -21.55 29.60
C GLU A 18 -16.51 -20.95 30.42
N GLN A 19 -16.05 -21.65 31.46
CA GLN A 19 -14.92 -21.22 32.28
C GLN A 19 -13.62 -21.15 31.48
N SER A 20 -13.37 -22.13 30.61
CA SER A 20 -12.20 -22.13 29.73
C SER A 20 -12.26 -20.97 28.73
N HIS A 21 -13.43 -20.70 28.15
CA HIS A 21 -13.62 -19.61 27.20
C HIS A 21 -13.42 -18.24 27.87
N GLU A 22 -13.99 -18.02 29.06
CA GLU A 22 -13.79 -16.77 29.81
C GLU A 22 -12.32 -16.56 30.22
N ALA A 23 -11.63 -17.63 30.62
CA ALA A 23 -10.21 -17.55 30.96
C ALA A 23 -9.34 -17.21 29.73
N GLU A 24 -9.68 -17.76 28.57
CA GLU A 24 -9.00 -17.48 27.30
C GLU A 24 -9.26 -16.06 26.81
N GLU A 25 -10.50 -15.57 26.86
CA GLU A 25 -10.85 -14.18 26.51
C GLU A 25 -10.08 -13.20 27.41
N LYS A 26 -10.07 -13.41 28.73
CA LYS A 26 -9.32 -12.56 29.66
C LYS A 26 -7.81 -12.57 29.41
N LYS A 27 -7.25 -13.69 28.95
CA LYS A 27 -5.83 -13.81 28.64
C LYS A 27 -5.44 -13.08 27.34
N ASN A 28 -6.37 -12.99 26.39
CA ASN A 28 -6.10 -12.41 25.07
C ASN A 28 -6.44 -10.92 24.96
N VAL A 29 -7.23 -10.37 25.88
CA VAL A 29 -7.52 -8.92 25.92
C VAL A 29 -6.24 -8.13 26.24
N ILE A 30 -5.98 -7.11 25.42
CA ILE A 30 -4.88 -6.16 25.61
C ILE A 30 -5.50 -4.78 25.80
N ALA A 31 -5.41 -4.24 27.02
CA ALA A 31 -5.88 -2.89 27.33
C ALA A 31 -4.72 -1.90 27.47
N THR A 32 -3.52 -2.38 27.82
CA THR A 32 -2.33 -1.56 28.04
C THR A 32 -1.09 -2.16 27.38
N LEU A 33 -0.04 -1.34 27.26
CA LEU A 33 1.27 -1.83 26.80
C LEU A 33 1.84 -2.89 27.76
N GLU A 34 1.59 -2.81 29.06
CA GLU A 34 2.06 -3.81 30.02
C GLU A 34 1.39 -5.18 29.82
N ASP A 35 0.08 -5.17 29.51
CA ASP A 35 -0.65 -6.39 29.15
C ASP A 35 -0.03 -7.02 27.89
N LEU A 36 0.25 -6.18 26.88
CA LEU A 36 0.92 -6.62 25.66
C LEU A 36 2.31 -7.21 25.95
N LEU A 37 3.12 -6.54 26.78
CA LEU A 37 4.47 -7.01 27.11
C LEU A 37 4.45 -8.37 27.80
N THR A 38 3.49 -8.56 28.70
CA THR A 38 3.28 -9.84 29.39
C THR A 38 2.84 -10.93 28.40
N ALA A 39 1.82 -10.63 27.59
CA ALA A 39 1.28 -11.57 26.60
C ALA A 39 2.29 -11.94 25.50
N VAL A 40 3.10 -10.97 25.06
CA VAL A 40 4.15 -11.16 24.05
C VAL A 40 5.37 -11.89 24.64
N GLY A 41 5.55 -11.87 25.97
CA GLY A 41 6.54 -12.68 26.68
C GLY A 41 6.35 -14.18 26.41
N ASP A 42 5.10 -14.63 26.47
CA ASP A 42 4.69 -16.02 26.28
C ASP A 42 4.41 -16.41 24.83
N LEU A 43 4.44 -15.45 23.90
CA LEU A 43 4.11 -15.67 22.50
C LEU A 43 5.23 -16.46 21.81
N SER A 44 4.92 -17.68 21.38
CA SER A 44 5.82 -18.49 20.55
C SER A 44 5.84 -17.94 19.13
N LEU A 45 6.95 -17.30 18.75
CA LEU A 45 7.18 -16.82 17.40
C LEU A 45 8.05 -17.81 16.63
N THR A 46 7.89 -17.82 15.31
CA THR A 46 8.78 -18.50 14.38
C THR A 46 10.15 -17.82 14.32
N ASP A 47 11.19 -18.53 13.88
CA ASP A 47 12.55 -17.98 13.66
C ASP A 47 12.58 -16.84 12.62
N PHE A 48 11.47 -16.63 11.90
CA PHE A 48 11.28 -15.54 10.96
C PHE A 48 11.28 -14.17 11.66
N TRP A 49 10.82 -14.10 12.92
CA TRP A 49 10.63 -12.85 13.66
C TRP A 49 11.65 -12.68 14.76
N THR A 50 12.38 -11.56 14.72
CA THR A 50 13.15 -11.04 15.85
C THR A 50 12.29 -10.06 16.64
N LYS A 51 11.99 -10.40 17.88
CA LYS A 51 11.27 -9.52 18.81
C LYS A 51 12.24 -8.52 19.46
N VAL A 52 11.90 -7.24 19.39
CA VAL A 52 12.59 -6.16 20.11
C VAL A 52 11.57 -5.40 20.94
N VAL A 53 11.79 -5.36 22.26
CA VAL A 53 10.94 -4.66 23.21
C VAL A 53 11.63 -3.38 23.65
N THR A 54 10.90 -2.27 23.60
CA THR A 54 11.35 -0.98 24.13
C THR A 54 10.31 -0.45 25.10
N GLN A 55 10.66 0.58 25.89
CA GLN A 55 9.72 1.22 26.82
C GLN A 55 8.50 1.86 26.14
N ARG A 56 8.56 2.11 24.82
CA ARG A 56 7.52 2.84 24.09
C ARG A 56 6.78 2.00 23.05
N GLN A 57 7.33 0.85 22.66
CA GLN A 57 6.81 0.04 21.58
C GLN A 57 7.40 -1.37 21.59
N VAL A 58 6.64 -2.30 21.01
CA VAL A 58 7.06 -3.66 20.68
C VAL A 58 7.27 -3.75 19.17
N LEU A 59 8.41 -4.31 18.76
CA LEU A 59 8.79 -4.46 17.36
C LEU A 59 8.99 -5.94 17.06
N PHE A 60 8.44 -6.40 15.94
CA PHE A 60 8.71 -7.71 15.35
C PHE A 60 9.38 -7.47 14.00
N LEU A 61 10.64 -7.87 13.88
CA LEU A 61 11.51 -7.53 12.75
C LEU A 61 11.93 -8.80 12.01
N ASN A 62 11.87 -8.77 10.70
CA ASN A 62 12.49 -9.77 9.83
C ASN A 62 13.65 -9.14 9.07
N PHE A 63 14.82 -9.75 9.15
CA PHE A 63 16.04 -9.28 8.48
C PHE A 63 16.28 -10.06 7.19
N SER A 64 16.87 -9.40 6.19
CA SER A 64 17.34 -10.08 4.98
C SER A 64 18.70 -10.73 5.20
N ASP A 65 18.87 -11.96 4.70
CA ASP A 65 20.12 -12.73 4.80
C ASP A 65 21.24 -12.28 3.83
N GLN A 66 21.10 -11.12 3.18
CA GLN A 66 22.01 -10.67 2.12
C GLN A 66 23.06 -9.69 2.68
N GLY A 67 24.18 -10.22 3.16
CA GLY A 67 25.36 -9.45 3.54
C GLY A 67 25.16 -8.58 4.79
N ALA A 68 24.65 -7.36 4.62
CA ALA A 68 24.33 -6.46 5.74
C ALA A 68 22.88 -6.70 6.20
N PRO A 69 22.61 -6.79 7.51
CA PRO A 69 21.26 -7.01 8.01
C PRO A 69 20.40 -5.77 7.75
N VAL A 70 19.54 -5.85 6.73
CA VAL A 70 18.53 -4.84 6.44
C VAL A 70 17.18 -5.36 6.90
N VAL A 71 16.42 -4.53 7.60
CA VAL A 71 15.04 -4.86 7.99
C VAL A 71 14.19 -4.95 6.72
N HIS A 72 13.75 -6.15 6.39
CA HIS A 72 12.93 -6.43 5.23
C HIS A 72 11.44 -6.29 5.55
N ARG A 73 11.01 -6.71 6.75
CA ARG A 73 9.66 -6.51 7.28
C ARG A 73 9.72 -6.05 8.72
N ALA A 74 8.78 -5.20 9.12
CA ALA A 74 8.59 -4.84 10.51
C ALA A 74 7.12 -4.76 10.86
N VAL A 75 6.73 -5.29 12.01
CA VAL A 75 5.43 -5.06 12.63
C VAL A 75 5.68 -4.35 13.95
N THR A 76 5.06 -3.19 14.14
CA THR A 76 5.31 -2.33 15.29
C THR A 76 4.00 -2.09 16.03
N VAL A 77 4.03 -2.25 17.35
CA VAL A 77 2.92 -1.90 18.24
C VAL A 77 3.40 -0.80 19.19
N ALA A 78 2.84 0.40 19.08
CA ALA A 78 3.21 1.51 19.94
C ALA A 78 2.48 1.46 21.30
N SER A 79 2.86 2.35 22.21
CA SER A 79 2.30 2.41 23.57
C SER A 79 0.81 2.71 23.64
N ASP A 80 0.25 3.34 22.59
CA ASP A 80 -1.18 3.57 22.41
C ASP A 80 -1.90 2.37 21.76
N LEU A 81 -1.21 1.22 21.66
CA LEU A 81 -1.64 0.00 20.99
C LEU A 81 -1.88 0.17 19.49
N SER A 82 -1.36 1.23 18.88
CA SER A 82 -1.42 1.40 17.44
C SER A 82 -0.50 0.41 16.74
N LEU A 83 -1.04 -0.26 15.72
CA LEU A 83 -0.33 -1.24 14.91
C LEU A 83 0.08 -0.61 13.57
N ALA A 84 1.32 -0.88 13.18
CA ALA A 84 1.80 -0.58 11.85
C ALA A 84 2.64 -1.73 11.30
N VAL A 85 2.39 -2.07 10.04
CA VAL A 85 3.16 -3.08 9.30
C VAL A 85 3.96 -2.36 8.24
N TYR A 86 5.21 -2.77 8.08
CA TYR A 86 6.17 -2.17 7.18
C TYR A 86 6.84 -3.22 6.30
N VAL A 87 7.06 -2.81 5.06
CA VAL A 87 7.91 -3.51 4.09
C VAL A 87 9.05 -2.57 3.70
N GLY A 88 10.27 -2.87 4.15
CA GLY A 88 11.36 -1.90 4.14
C GLY A 88 10.93 -0.62 4.87
N GLU A 89 10.94 0.50 4.16
CA GLU A 89 10.53 1.81 4.71
C GLU A 89 9.03 2.13 4.48
N MET A 90 8.31 1.28 3.74
CA MET A 90 6.94 1.57 3.36
C MET A 90 5.95 1.02 4.39
N ARG A 91 5.10 1.88 4.95
CA ARG A 91 3.95 1.47 5.78
C ARG A 91 2.84 0.88 4.89
N LEU A 92 2.40 -0.33 5.22
CA LEU A 92 1.26 -0.97 4.60
C LEU A 92 -0.03 -0.57 5.32
N GLN A 93 -1.09 -0.33 4.54
CA GLN A 93 -2.45 -0.17 5.04
C GLN A 93 -3.26 -1.46 4.90
N ASN A 94 -2.97 -2.23 3.84
CA ASN A 94 -3.62 -3.47 3.51
C ASN A 94 -2.56 -4.53 3.20
N LEU A 95 -2.91 -5.78 3.44
CA LEU A 95 -2.12 -6.95 3.06
C LEU A 95 -2.99 -7.82 2.16
N GLY A 96 -2.77 -7.74 0.84
CA GLY A 96 -3.68 -8.33 -0.15
C GLY A 96 -5.05 -7.67 -0.12
N SER A 97 -6.11 -8.48 0.02
CA SER A 97 -7.49 -8.00 0.19
C SER A 97 -7.85 -7.64 1.64
N SER A 98 -6.99 -7.95 2.60
CA SER A 98 -7.27 -7.75 4.02
C SER A 98 -6.80 -6.36 4.47
N VAL A 99 -7.69 -5.62 5.14
CA VAL A 99 -7.35 -4.34 5.79
C VAL A 99 -6.62 -4.65 7.10
N LEU A 100 -5.46 -4.02 7.31
CA LEU A 100 -4.72 -4.20 8.55
C LEU A 100 -5.36 -3.36 9.65
N PRO A 101 -5.51 -3.91 10.88
CA PRO A 101 -6.05 -3.16 12.00
C PRO A 101 -5.11 -2.01 12.37
N MET A 102 -5.66 -0.85 12.69
CA MET A 102 -4.88 0.32 13.11
C MET A 102 -4.52 0.26 14.61
N THR A 103 -5.30 -0.46 15.41
CA THR A 103 -5.10 -0.64 16.84
C THR A 103 -5.34 -2.10 17.21
N ILE A 104 -4.66 -2.57 18.25
CA ILE A 104 -4.81 -3.93 18.77
C ILE A 104 -5.45 -3.88 20.15
N SER A 105 -6.51 -4.63 20.33
CA SER A 105 -7.13 -4.91 21.63
C SER A 105 -7.11 -6.41 21.98
N ASP A 106 -6.62 -7.25 21.07
CA ASP A 106 -6.65 -8.70 21.19
C ASP A 106 -5.36 -9.32 20.63
N LEU A 107 -4.70 -10.16 21.43
CA LEU A 107 -3.45 -10.83 21.06
C LEU A 107 -3.59 -11.72 19.83
N ARG A 108 -4.76 -12.34 19.63
CA ARG A 108 -5.06 -13.21 18.48
C ARG A 108 -5.00 -12.42 17.18
N VAL A 109 -5.38 -11.14 17.21
CA VAL A 109 -5.30 -10.24 16.06
C VAL A 109 -3.84 -9.95 15.71
N LEU A 110 -2.99 -9.69 16.72
CA LEU A 110 -1.57 -9.49 16.51
C LEU A 110 -0.91 -10.76 15.93
N HIS A 111 -1.19 -11.92 16.53
CA HIS A 111 -0.64 -13.19 16.05
C HIS A 111 -1.07 -13.47 14.61
N LYS A 112 -2.35 -13.25 14.27
CA LYS A 112 -2.84 -13.38 12.91
C LYS A 112 -2.10 -12.47 11.94
N VAL A 113 -1.90 -11.19 12.28
CA VAL A 113 -1.16 -10.25 11.42
C VAL A 113 0.29 -10.71 11.20
N LEU A 114 0.95 -11.22 12.24
CA LEU A 114 2.31 -11.74 12.13
C LEU A 114 2.36 -12.97 11.20
N CYS A 115 1.42 -13.90 11.33
CA CYS A 115 1.28 -15.05 10.43
C CYS A 115 1.00 -14.61 8.99
N ASP A 116 0.03 -13.73 8.78
CA ASP A 116 -0.35 -13.27 7.44
C ASP A 116 0.85 -12.60 6.73
N VAL A 117 1.64 -11.79 7.45
CA VAL A 117 2.84 -11.13 6.89
C VAL A 117 3.94 -12.15 6.57
N GLU A 118 4.13 -13.16 7.42
CA GLU A 118 5.09 -14.23 7.19
C GLU A 118 4.68 -15.09 5.99
N ASP A 119 3.40 -15.46 5.89
CA ASP A 119 2.85 -16.28 4.80
C ASP A 119 2.95 -15.55 3.46
N VAL A 120 2.58 -14.27 3.39
CA VAL A 120 2.75 -13.44 2.17
C VAL A 120 4.22 -13.34 1.75
N THR A 121 5.15 -13.45 2.69
CA THR A 121 6.58 -13.41 2.39
C THR A 121 7.10 -14.76 1.87
N LYS A 122 6.55 -15.87 2.37
CA LYS A 122 6.90 -17.23 1.91
C LYS A 122 6.21 -17.62 0.61
N ASP A 123 5.02 -17.08 0.36
CA ASP A 123 4.28 -17.24 -0.89
C ASP A 123 4.95 -16.42 -2.01
N SER A 124 5.96 -17.04 -2.62
CA SER A 124 6.64 -16.62 -3.85
C SER A 124 5.71 -16.46 -5.08
N THR A 125 4.42 -16.73 -4.94
CA THR A 125 3.37 -16.52 -5.93
C THR A 125 2.75 -15.12 -5.89
N ASN A 126 2.98 -14.33 -4.84
CA ASN A 126 2.39 -13.00 -4.71
C ASN A 126 3.18 -11.89 -5.43
N ASN A 127 3.49 -12.15 -6.71
CA ASN A 127 4.28 -11.27 -7.57
C ASN A 127 3.64 -9.88 -7.73
N GLU A 128 2.31 -9.76 -7.63
CA GLU A 128 1.61 -8.49 -7.77
C GLU A 128 1.85 -7.55 -6.59
N LEU A 129 1.76 -8.05 -5.34
CA LEU A 129 2.07 -7.26 -4.15
C LEU A 129 3.55 -6.88 -4.10
N GLN A 130 4.44 -7.81 -4.45
CA GLN A 130 5.87 -7.51 -4.54
C GLN A 130 6.16 -6.43 -5.58
N LEU A 131 5.55 -6.52 -6.77
CA LEU A 131 5.66 -5.51 -7.81
C LEU A 131 5.11 -4.16 -7.33
N GLU A 132 3.95 -4.13 -6.67
CA GLU A 132 3.36 -2.91 -6.13
C GLU A 132 4.28 -2.24 -5.11
N ILE A 133 4.83 -3.01 -4.18
CA ILE A 133 5.79 -2.53 -3.18
C ILE A 133 7.04 -1.94 -3.86
N LEU A 134 7.63 -2.67 -4.82
CA LEU A 134 8.82 -2.21 -5.55
C LEU A 134 8.53 -0.91 -6.31
N LEU A 135 7.41 -0.83 -7.01
CA LEU A 135 7.00 0.36 -7.76
C LEU A 135 6.79 1.56 -6.83
N LYS A 136 6.12 1.37 -5.68
CA LYS A 136 5.94 2.44 -4.68
C LYS A 136 7.26 2.92 -4.09
N ARG A 137 8.22 2.02 -3.89
CA ARG A 137 9.58 2.38 -3.45
C ARG A 137 10.29 3.23 -4.51
N VAL A 138 10.20 2.87 -5.79
CA VAL A 138 10.77 3.68 -6.88
C VAL A 138 10.12 5.07 -6.91
N VAL A 139 8.80 5.16 -6.74
CA VAL A 139 8.08 6.45 -6.66
C VAL A 139 8.61 7.31 -5.51
N ALA A 140 8.75 6.74 -4.30
CA ALA A 140 9.28 7.48 -3.15
C ALA A 140 10.71 8.00 -3.39
N LEU A 141 11.57 7.19 -4.02
CA LEU A 141 12.93 7.62 -4.38
C LEU A 141 12.93 8.75 -5.41
N LEU A 142 12.05 8.68 -6.41
CA LEU A 142 11.91 9.74 -7.41
C LEU A 142 11.37 11.03 -6.79
N GLU A 143 10.44 10.94 -5.84
CA GLU A 143 9.92 12.09 -5.09
C GLU A 143 11.01 12.76 -4.24
N GLN A 144 11.83 11.97 -3.53
CA GLN A 144 13.01 12.46 -2.81
C GLN A 144 13.99 13.14 -3.75
N LEU A 145 14.28 12.52 -4.90
CA LEU A 145 15.17 13.07 -5.91
C LEU A 145 14.63 14.39 -6.48
N SER A 146 13.33 14.47 -6.76
CA SER A 146 12.68 15.68 -7.28
C SER A 146 12.63 16.83 -6.26
N SER A 147 12.70 16.52 -4.97
CA SER A 147 12.72 17.49 -3.86
C SER A 147 14.14 17.93 -3.51
N SER A 148 15.15 17.27 -4.07
CA SER A 148 16.55 17.58 -3.83
C SER A 148 17.03 18.72 -4.72
N ALA A 149 17.85 19.62 -4.18
CA ALA A 149 18.46 20.73 -4.93
C ALA A 149 19.53 20.28 -5.95
N LEU A 150 19.72 18.97 -6.12
CA LEU A 150 20.71 18.37 -7.01
C LEU A 150 20.33 18.43 -8.50
N LEU A 151 19.07 18.67 -8.82
CA LEU A 151 18.56 18.61 -10.19
C LEU A 151 18.37 19.99 -10.81
N HIS A 152 18.72 20.10 -12.09
CA HIS A 152 18.28 21.22 -12.92
C HIS A 152 16.77 21.12 -13.23
N GLU A 153 16.16 22.26 -13.54
CA GLU A 153 14.70 22.37 -13.76
C GLU A 153 14.16 21.34 -14.78
N TRP A 154 14.84 21.15 -15.91
CA TRP A 154 14.41 20.17 -16.92
C TRP A 154 14.48 18.72 -16.41
N GLN A 155 15.45 18.39 -15.55
CA GLN A 155 15.57 17.05 -14.96
C GLN A 155 14.45 16.80 -13.96
N VAL A 156 14.05 17.82 -13.20
CA VAL A 156 12.90 17.75 -12.30
C VAL A 156 11.62 17.43 -13.09
N GLN A 157 11.43 18.05 -14.28
CA GLN A 157 10.28 17.74 -15.14
C GLN A 157 10.31 16.30 -15.67
N VAL A 158 11.48 15.80 -16.06
CA VAL A 158 11.63 14.39 -16.48
C VAL A 158 11.32 13.43 -15.34
N VAL A 159 11.83 13.70 -14.14
CA VAL A 159 11.54 12.88 -12.95
C VAL A 159 10.05 12.88 -12.65
N LYS A 160 9.40 14.05 -12.64
CA LYS A 160 7.94 14.17 -12.46
C LYS A 160 7.16 13.35 -13.48
N PHE A 161 7.57 13.39 -14.75
CA PHE A 161 6.95 12.59 -15.80
C PHE A 161 7.08 11.08 -15.54
N VAL A 162 8.28 10.60 -15.18
CA VAL A 162 8.52 9.18 -14.88
C VAL A 162 7.70 8.75 -13.66
N THR A 163 7.69 9.56 -12.59
CA THR A 163 6.88 9.32 -11.38
C THR A 163 5.41 9.13 -11.73
N GLN A 164 4.85 9.98 -12.59
CA GLN A 164 3.46 9.86 -13.03
C GLN A 164 3.19 8.59 -13.84
N GLN A 165 4.09 8.20 -14.76
CA GLN A 165 3.93 6.95 -15.52
C GLN A 165 3.87 5.73 -14.58
N LEU A 166 4.65 5.72 -13.50
CA LEU A 166 4.60 4.68 -12.47
C LEU A 166 3.31 4.75 -11.62
N GLN A 167 2.85 5.94 -11.26
CA GLN A 167 1.59 6.11 -10.52
C GLN A 167 0.36 5.65 -11.33
N VAL A 168 0.34 5.89 -12.64
CA VAL A 168 -0.70 5.38 -13.55
C VAL A 168 -0.67 3.86 -13.64
N LEU A 169 0.53 3.26 -13.59
CA LEU A 169 0.67 1.80 -13.53
C LEU A 169 0.11 1.22 -12.22
N LEU A 170 0.31 1.92 -11.10
CA LEU A 170 -0.15 1.51 -9.76
C LEU A 170 -1.66 1.66 -9.55
N THR A 171 -2.22 2.84 -9.83
CA THR A 171 -3.60 3.17 -9.40
C THR A 171 -4.69 2.74 -10.38
N LYS A 172 -4.32 2.30 -11.60
CA LYS A 172 -5.25 2.12 -12.74
C LYS A 172 -6.10 3.36 -13.06
N ALA A 173 -5.86 4.48 -12.37
CA ALA A 173 -6.56 5.74 -12.54
C ALA A 173 -5.88 6.57 -13.62
N SER A 174 -6.69 7.24 -14.42
CA SER A 174 -6.24 7.97 -15.61
C SER A 174 -6.09 9.47 -15.33
N THR A 175 -5.30 9.84 -14.33
CA THR A 175 -4.97 11.25 -14.08
C THR A 175 -3.69 11.58 -14.82
N TYR A 176 -3.79 12.45 -15.82
CA TYR A 176 -2.68 12.88 -16.66
C TYR A 176 -2.50 14.39 -16.51
N PRO A 177 -1.26 14.92 -16.42
CA PRO A 177 -1.07 16.36 -16.35
C PRO A 177 -1.48 17.04 -17.65
N ALA A 178 -1.87 18.31 -17.55
CA ALA A 178 -2.36 19.11 -18.68
C ALA A 178 -1.36 19.13 -19.86
N ASP A 179 -0.07 19.32 -19.60
CA ASP A 179 0.95 19.43 -20.64
C ASP A 179 1.14 18.10 -21.40
N PHE A 180 0.98 16.96 -20.71
CA PHE A 180 1.03 15.65 -21.34
C PHE A 180 -0.24 15.37 -22.16
N LEU A 181 -1.40 15.81 -21.70
CA LEU A 181 -2.65 15.75 -22.46
C LEU A 181 -2.58 16.61 -23.72
N VAL A 182 -1.97 17.80 -23.64
CA VAL A 182 -1.65 18.65 -24.78
C VAL A 182 -0.78 17.92 -25.79
N PHE A 183 0.35 17.36 -25.33
CA PHE A 183 1.25 16.59 -26.19
C PHE A 183 0.51 15.43 -26.88
N CYS A 184 -0.27 14.66 -26.11
CA CYS A 184 -1.07 13.56 -26.66
C CYS A 184 -2.09 14.03 -27.69
N SER A 185 -2.72 15.18 -27.47
CA SER A 185 -3.71 15.77 -28.37
C SER A 185 -3.08 16.22 -29.67
N LEU A 186 -1.90 16.85 -29.62
CA LEU A 186 -1.12 17.23 -30.79
C LEU A 186 -0.71 16.00 -31.62
N VAL A 187 -0.09 15.00 -30.98
CA VAL A 187 0.33 13.77 -31.66
C VAL A 187 -0.86 13.05 -32.30
N TYR A 188 -1.99 12.94 -31.59
CA TYR A 188 -3.21 12.34 -32.12
C TYR A 188 -3.79 13.13 -33.29
N THR A 189 -3.72 14.46 -33.27
CA THR A 189 -4.24 15.32 -34.34
C THR A 189 -3.37 15.24 -35.60
N ILE A 190 -2.05 15.24 -35.44
CA ILE A 190 -1.10 15.13 -36.57
C ILE A 190 -1.15 13.74 -37.20
N SER A 191 -1.15 12.69 -36.38
CA SER A 191 -1.23 11.31 -36.87
C SER A 191 -1.93 10.38 -35.87
N PRO A 192 -3.24 10.14 -36.05
CA PRO A 192 -3.98 9.18 -35.23
C PRO A 192 -3.39 7.77 -35.31
N HIS A 193 -2.80 7.40 -36.46
CA HIS A 193 -2.17 6.10 -36.67
C HIS A 193 -0.89 5.94 -35.86
N ALA A 194 -0.01 6.95 -35.87
CA ALA A 194 1.19 6.94 -35.05
C ALA A 194 0.84 6.91 -33.55
N TYR A 195 -0.16 7.71 -33.13
CA TYR A 195 -0.62 7.69 -31.74
C TYR A 195 -1.10 6.30 -31.29
N ARG A 196 -1.93 5.64 -32.10
CA ARG A 196 -2.41 4.28 -31.80
C ARG A 196 -1.26 3.27 -31.75
N PHE A 197 -0.30 3.39 -32.64
CA PHE A 197 0.90 2.54 -32.65
C PHE A 197 1.73 2.73 -31.38
N ILE A 198 2.07 3.97 -31.00
CA ILE A 198 2.83 4.25 -29.78
C ILE A 198 2.08 3.68 -28.57
N ARG A 199 0.76 3.90 -28.50
CA ARG A 199 -0.07 3.37 -27.43
C ARG A 199 -0.07 1.83 -27.41
N SER A 200 -0.12 1.16 -28.57
CA SER A 200 -0.13 -0.31 -28.63
C SER A 200 1.19 -0.94 -28.19
N THR A 201 2.30 -0.21 -28.24
CA THR A 201 3.59 -0.71 -27.70
C THR A 201 3.59 -0.87 -26.18
N ALA A 202 2.62 -0.27 -25.48
CA ALA A 202 2.52 -0.24 -24.01
C ALA A 202 3.75 0.33 -23.26
N LYS A 203 4.74 0.88 -23.97
CA LYS A 203 5.95 1.50 -23.40
C LYS A 203 5.65 2.80 -22.66
N LEU A 204 4.62 3.52 -23.11
CA LEU A 204 4.10 4.73 -22.50
C LEU A 204 2.61 4.54 -22.22
N LYS A 205 2.18 4.89 -21.00
CA LYS A 205 0.75 4.92 -20.68
C LYS A 205 0.16 6.20 -21.26
N LEU A 206 -0.44 6.05 -22.44
CA LEU A 206 -1.14 7.12 -23.14
C LEU A 206 -2.64 7.09 -22.85
N PRO A 207 -3.30 8.26 -22.79
CA PRO A 207 -4.75 8.36 -22.72
C PRO A 207 -5.46 7.56 -23.82
N HIS A 208 -6.70 7.16 -23.57
CA HIS A 208 -7.49 6.53 -24.62
C HIS A 208 -7.83 7.56 -25.71
N PRO A 209 -7.88 7.20 -27.01
CA PRO A 209 -8.29 8.12 -28.08
C PRO A 209 -9.64 8.79 -27.83
N GLN A 210 -10.56 8.14 -27.12
CA GLN A 210 -11.83 8.78 -26.71
C GLN A 210 -11.62 9.92 -25.71
N THR A 211 -10.68 9.77 -24.75
CA THR A 211 -10.30 10.83 -23.81
C THR A 211 -9.77 12.04 -24.57
N ILE A 212 -8.87 11.80 -25.53
CA ILE A 212 -8.32 12.85 -26.39
C ILE A 212 -9.42 13.53 -27.21
N ARG A 213 -10.30 12.76 -27.87
CA ARG A 213 -11.43 13.33 -28.63
C ARG A 213 -12.36 14.17 -27.76
N ARG A 214 -12.63 13.78 -26.51
CA ARG A 214 -13.45 14.57 -25.57
C ARG A 214 -12.77 15.89 -25.23
N ILE A 215 -11.47 15.88 -24.96
CA ILE A 215 -10.68 17.08 -24.68
C ILE A 215 -10.69 18.00 -25.91
N CYS A 216 -10.41 17.48 -27.11
CA CYS A 216 -10.47 18.26 -28.34
C CYS A 216 -11.89 18.75 -28.68
N ALA A 217 -12.94 17.99 -28.35
CA ALA A 217 -14.33 18.42 -28.59
C ALA A 217 -14.80 19.50 -27.60
N SER A 218 -14.21 19.56 -26.41
CA SER A 218 -14.45 20.64 -25.44
C SER A 218 -13.82 21.97 -25.84
N TYR A 219 -13.02 21.96 -26.91
CA TYR A 219 -12.38 23.14 -27.49
C TYR A 219 -13.42 24.08 -28.11
N ARG A 220 -13.60 25.25 -27.49
CA ARG A 220 -14.44 26.35 -27.99
C ARG A 220 -13.63 27.65 -28.07
N ALA A 221 -12.37 27.59 -28.50
CA ALA A 221 -11.56 28.79 -28.68
C ALA A 221 -11.52 29.20 -30.16
N SER A 222 -11.63 30.50 -30.41
CA SER A 222 -11.40 31.06 -31.74
C SER A 222 -9.88 31.09 -32.02
N PRO A 223 -9.43 30.78 -33.25
CA PRO A 223 -8.00 30.78 -33.60
C PRO A 223 -7.28 32.10 -33.26
N SER A 224 -8.00 33.21 -33.32
CA SER A 224 -7.52 34.56 -32.94
C SER A 224 -7.21 34.73 -31.45
N ARG A 225 -7.74 33.87 -30.57
CA ARG A 225 -7.41 33.86 -29.14
C ARG A 225 -6.19 33.01 -28.79
N GLU A 226 -5.74 32.12 -29.67
CA GLU A 226 -4.54 31.29 -29.42
C GLU A 226 -3.22 31.98 -29.81
N GLN A 227 -3.29 33.15 -30.45
CA GLN A 227 -2.12 33.93 -30.82
C GLN A 227 -1.48 34.65 -29.61
N GLN A 228 -2.13 34.62 -28.44
CA GLN A 228 -1.57 35.12 -27.18
C GLN A 228 -1.02 33.94 -26.36
N GLU A 229 0.23 34.04 -25.89
CA GLU A 229 0.92 32.96 -25.16
C GLU A 229 0.14 32.48 -23.92
N ASP A 230 -0.53 33.40 -23.21
CA ASP A 230 -1.27 33.10 -21.97
C ASP A 230 -2.54 32.26 -22.18
N SER A 231 -3.12 32.28 -23.38
CA SER A 231 -4.36 31.59 -23.72
C SER A 231 -4.13 30.32 -24.54
N PHE A 232 -2.90 30.07 -25.01
CA PHE A 232 -2.53 28.88 -25.77
C PHE A 232 -2.82 27.60 -24.95
N LEU A 233 -3.71 26.75 -25.49
CA LEU A 233 -4.11 25.47 -24.91
C LEU A 233 -4.70 25.52 -23.48
N SER A 234 -5.18 26.69 -23.05
CA SER A 234 -5.79 26.91 -21.73
C SER A 234 -6.97 25.98 -21.39
N TYR A 235 -7.66 25.41 -22.38
CA TYR A 235 -8.73 24.44 -22.19
C TYR A 235 -8.26 23.10 -21.63
N ALA A 236 -7.04 22.66 -21.98
CA ALA A 236 -6.46 21.42 -21.46
C ALA A 236 -6.04 21.56 -19.99
N ARG A 237 -5.71 22.78 -19.54
CA ARG A 237 -5.43 23.10 -18.13
C ARG A 237 -6.68 23.09 -17.23
N ARG A 238 -7.87 23.32 -17.78
CA ARG A 238 -9.13 23.41 -17.00
C ARG A 238 -9.78 22.05 -16.70
N LEU A 239 -9.33 20.98 -17.32
CA LEU A 239 -9.91 19.64 -17.24
C LEU A 239 -8.97 18.59 -16.60
N ALA A 240 -7.76 19.00 -16.21
CA ALA A 240 -6.83 18.21 -15.41
C ALA A 240 -7.16 18.35 -13.92
#